data_AF-A0A946CFF5-F1
#
_entry.id   AF-A0A946CFF5-F1
#
_cell.length_a   1.000
_cell.length_b   1.000
_cell.length_c   1.000
_cell.angle_alpha   90.00
_cell.angle_beta   90.00
_cell.angle_gamma   90.00
#
_symmetry.space_group_name_H-M   'P 1'
#
loop_
_entity.id
_entity.type
_entity.pdbx_description
1 polymer ?
#
loop_
_entity_poly.entity_id
_entity_poly.type
_entity_poly.pdbx_seq_one_letter_code
_entity_poly.pdbx_strand_id
1 'polypeptide(L)'
;MTTVLYLKGGAFKFSLSTILLALLLSATLFASPTGLRTLDRQLRIDILWDGESHSETYYQVQRGNSAEGPFELLPDVANFPLYSDYLGEAGKTYYYRVRVARREGDVLHPTSEWSEPVAGTSRHFDGVALLEEMQEAATRYVTIGSHPNSGLTCEWITTRSPDPGTPLGKRRSERKIGASGATGMGMTNYIVAVERGWMSRAEAAGAVLCALRFLDTKAERFHGAFSHWIDNETGETVPFSKFDDGADVAETSLLLQGVLIAREFFDADTSVETELRAVANRIWLSVDWSHFRKDGGDVLYWHWSPKHGWKMNMQVRGFNELELLYLLAIASPTHPIPVSCYYDGWRWQQFGTERNHFGTRLKLGHGMGGCTFWYLYSYLGLDPNQMSYRGISYHDHFTDLCKVQIAYMRSKADMFKGYDRVWGLTAAPGPDGYAAFKPGPLDNGTISPLMPLAAYLYAPAESQQAMEV
;
A
#
# COMPACT_ATOMS: atom_id res chain seq x y z
N MET A 1 -43.52 27.26 -32.81
CA MET A 1 -44.75 27.43 -33.63
C MET A 1 -44.59 26.58 -34.87
N THR A 2 -45.55 25.68 -35.07
CA THR A 2 -45.73 24.73 -36.16
C THR A 2 -45.53 25.36 -37.53
N THR A 3 -44.88 24.67 -38.49
CA THR A 3 -45.37 24.51 -39.87
C THR A 3 -44.67 23.33 -40.56
N VAL A 4 -45.52 22.47 -41.11
CA VAL A 4 -45.29 21.22 -41.84
C VAL A 4 -44.76 21.51 -43.26
N LEU A 5 -43.90 20.65 -43.80
CA LEU A 5 -43.74 20.54 -45.26
C LEU A 5 -43.77 19.10 -45.78
N TYR A 6 -44.55 18.96 -46.83
CA TYR A 6 -45.08 17.78 -47.52
C TYR A 6 -44.03 16.78 -48.04
N LEU A 7 -44.32 15.49 -47.88
CA LEU A 7 -43.73 14.40 -48.67
C LEU A 7 -44.56 14.18 -49.94
N LYS A 8 -43.93 14.28 -51.12
CA LYS A 8 -44.45 13.72 -52.38
C LYS A 8 -43.36 12.85 -53.00
N GLY A 9 -43.77 11.63 -53.36
CA GLY A 9 -42.90 10.52 -53.70
C GLY A 9 -41.92 10.77 -54.83
N GLY A 10 -40.71 10.27 -54.62
CA GLY A 10 -39.66 10.11 -55.61
C GLY A 10 -38.57 9.27 -54.96
N ALA A 11 -38.50 7.98 -55.30
CA ALA A 11 -37.47 7.10 -54.80
C ALA A 11 -36.10 7.53 -55.36
N PHE A 12 -35.34 8.32 -54.59
CA PHE A 12 -33.92 8.52 -54.83
C PHE A 12 -33.14 7.63 -53.87
N LYS A 13 -32.48 6.60 -54.44
CA LYS A 13 -31.41 5.88 -53.77
C LYS A 13 -30.25 6.86 -53.55
N PHE A 14 -30.16 7.45 -52.37
CA PHE A 14 -28.90 8.03 -51.92
C PHE A 14 -28.01 6.89 -51.44
N SER A 15 -26.90 6.71 -52.14
CA SER A 15 -25.81 5.86 -51.67
C SER A 15 -25.37 6.36 -50.30
N LEU A 16 -25.41 5.51 -49.28
CA LEU A 16 -24.97 5.78 -47.90
C LEU A 16 -23.45 6.05 -47.78
N SER A 17 -22.77 6.29 -48.90
CA SER A 17 -21.30 6.28 -49.03
C SER A 17 -20.63 7.63 -48.79
N THR A 18 -21.39 8.72 -48.75
CA THR A 18 -20.79 10.08 -48.81
C THR A 18 -21.17 10.99 -47.65
N ILE A 19 -22.02 10.55 -46.72
CA ILE A 19 -22.32 11.25 -45.45
C ILE A 19 -21.76 10.49 -44.25
N LEU A 20 -21.33 9.23 -44.42
CA LEU A 20 -20.63 8.45 -43.40
C LEU A 20 -19.10 8.68 -43.37
N LEU A 21 -18.59 9.61 -44.18
CA LEU A 21 -17.16 9.95 -44.24
C LEU A 21 -16.80 11.25 -43.48
N ALA A 22 -17.77 11.90 -42.83
CA ALA A 22 -17.57 13.07 -41.95
C ALA A 22 -17.92 12.79 -40.47
N LEU A 23 -18.19 11.53 -40.13
CA LEU A 23 -18.21 11.00 -38.76
C LEU A 23 -17.05 10.00 -38.57
N LEU A 24 -15.90 10.29 -39.21
CA LEU A 24 -14.63 9.71 -38.84
C LEU A 24 -14.18 10.39 -37.54
N LEU A 25 -14.05 9.57 -36.50
CA LEU A 25 -13.45 9.84 -35.20
C LEU A 25 -12.72 11.19 -35.12
N SER A 26 -13.42 12.21 -34.62
CA SER A 26 -12.75 13.22 -33.80
C SER A 26 -12.36 12.52 -32.50
N ALA A 27 -11.33 11.67 -32.54
CA ALA A 27 -10.60 11.34 -31.34
C ALA A 27 -10.03 12.67 -30.84
N THR A 28 -10.60 13.21 -29.76
CA THR A 28 -10.00 14.32 -29.05
C THR A 28 -8.58 13.89 -28.69
N LEU A 29 -7.58 14.46 -29.37
CA LEU A 29 -6.19 14.30 -28.96
C LEU A 29 -6.06 14.92 -27.57
N PHE A 30 -5.71 14.10 -26.60
CA PHE A 30 -5.27 14.56 -25.29
C PHE A 30 -3.87 15.18 -25.43
N ALA A 31 -3.54 16.06 -24.50
CA ALA A 31 -2.17 16.57 -24.38
C ALA A 31 -1.21 15.40 -24.07
N SER A 32 0.00 15.47 -24.63
CA SER A 32 1.08 14.54 -24.27
C SER A 32 1.42 14.68 -22.77
N PRO A 33 1.92 13.60 -22.12
CA PRO A 33 2.35 13.67 -20.72
C PRO A 33 3.38 14.78 -20.49
N THR A 34 3.23 15.51 -19.39
CA THR A 34 4.14 16.58 -18.95
C THR A 34 4.99 16.12 -17.77
N GLY A 35 5.97 16.93 -17.35
CA GLY A 35 6.80 16.64 -16.17
C GLY A 35 7.63 15.36 -16.29
N LEU A 36 7.84 14.88 -17.52
CA LEU A 36 8.56 13.66 -17.79
C LEU A 36 10.01 13.82 -17.29
N ARG A 37 10.47 12.85 -16.50
CA ARG A 37 11.81 12.80 -15.93
C ARG A 37 12.24 11.36 -15.72
N THR A 38 13.55 11.16 -15.64
CA THR A 38 14.16 9.87 -15.30
C THR A 38 14.75 9.94 -13.90
N LEU A 39 14.80 8.79 -13.25
CA LEU A 39 15.61 8.57 -12.08
C LEU A 39 16.60 7.45 -12.44
N ASP A 40 17.88 7.80 -12.34
CA ASP A 40 19.00 6.90 -12.60
C ASP A 40 19.08 5.90 -11.44
N ARG A 41 18.70 4.65 -11.69
CA ARG A 41 18.60 3.61 -10.66
C ARG A 41 19.60 2.48 -10.91
N GLN A 42 19.78 1.65 -9.90
CA GLN A 42 20.70 0.53 -10.03
C GLN A 42 20.14 -0.51 -10.99
N LEU A 43 20.90 -0.80 -12.06
CA LEU A 43 20.54 -1.75 -13.12
C LEU A 43 19.21 -1.45 -13.84
N ARG A 44 18.59 -0.31 -13.58
CA ARG A 44 17.29 0.10 -14.15
C ARG A 44 17.21 1.60 -14.34
N ILE A 45 16.22 2.05 -15.10
CA ILE A 45 15.86 3.46 -15.20
C ILE A 45 14.37 3.56 -14.86
N ASP A 46 14.04 4.40 -13.88
CA ASP A 46 12.64 4.73 -13.57
C ASP A 46 12.26 5.99 -14.37
N ILE A 47 11.14 5.95 -15.08
CA ILE A 47 10.59 7.05 -15.86
C ILE A 47 9.30 7.50 -15.19
N LEU A 48 9.21 8.78 -14.82
CA LEU A 48 8.08 9.38 -14.12
C LEU A 48 7.55 10.56 -14.90
N TRP A 49 6.24 10.79 -14.85
CA TRP A 49 5.58 11.93 -15.45
C TRP A 49 4.46 12.44 -14.55
N ASP A 50 3.91 13.61 -14.87
CA ASP A 50 2.72 14.10 -14.19
C ASP A 50 1.51 13.29 -14.66
N GLY A 51 0.74 12.74 -13.72
CA GLY A 51 -0.46 11.99 -14.05
C GLY A 51 -1.17 11.45 -12.82
N GLU A 52 -2.41 11.01 -13.02
CA GLU A 52 -3.22 10.42 -11.96
C GLU A 52 -3.15 8.89 -12.01
N SER A 53 -2.68 8.29 -10.92
CA SER A 53 -2.58 6.82 -10.72
C SER A 53 -3.93 6.09 -10.76
N HIS A 54 -5.03 6.82 -10.55
CA HIS A 54 -6.39 6.29 -10.47
C HIS A 54 -7.26 6.53 -11.71
N SER A 55 -6.75 7.22 -12.73
CA SER A 55 -7.49 7.48 -13.98
C SER A 55 -7.61 6.23 -14.89
N GLU A 56 -8.66 6.12 -15.72
CA GLU A 56 -8.76 5.05 -16.75
C GLU A 56 -7.71 5.19 -17.89
N THR A 57 -6.73 6.06 -17.69
CA THR A 57 -5.64 6.38 -18.63
C THR A 57 -4.59 5.29 -18.64
N TYR A 58 -4.16 4.91 -19.84
CA TYR A 58 -3.00 4.06 -20.05
C TYR A 58 -1.91 4.88 -20.74
N TYR A 59 -0.69 4.37 -20.67
CA TYR A 59 0.50 4.99 -21.19
C TYR A 59 1.30 3.96 -21.97
N GLN A 60 1.84 4.41 -23.10
CA GLN A 60 2.83 3.69 -23.87
C GLN A 60 4.18 4.35 -23.65
N VAL A 61 5.22 3.53 -23.48
CA VAL A 61 6.60 4.00 -23.27
C VAL A 61 7.46 3.48 -24.40
N GLN A 62 8.25 4.38 -24.98
CA GLN A 62 9.24 4.06 -26.00
C GLN A 62 10.65 4.31 -25.48
N ARG A 63 11.59 3.48 -25.94
CA ARG A 63 13.02 3.57 -25.64
C ARG A 63 13.83 3.72 -26.92
N GLY A 64 14.80 4.63 -26.94
CA GLY A 64 15.73 4.85 -28.04
C GLY A 64 17.18 4.96 -27.55
N ASN A 65 18.13 4.71 -28.46
CA ASN A 65 19.57 4.87 -28.19
C ASN A 65 20.06 6.33 -28.36
N SER A 66 19.25 7.21 -28.95
CA SER A 66 19.49 8.65 -29.04
C SER A 66 18.17 9.42 -28.89
N ALA A 67 18.25 10.73 -28.70
CA ALA A 67 17.08 11.61 -28.62
C ALA A 67 16.26 11.62 -29.92
N GLU A 68 16.92 11.41 -31.07
CA GLU A 68 16.31 11.40 -32.39
C GLU A 68 15.73 10.01 -32.78
N GLY A 69 16.08 8.96 -32.01
CA GLY A 69 15.68 7.59 -32.26
C GLY A 69 16.68 6.79 -33.13
N PRO A 70 16.28 5.63 -33.67
CA PRO A 70 14.93 5.06 -33.66
C PRO A 70 14.47 4.68 -32.25
N PHE A 71 13.15 4.75 -32.04
CA PHE A 71 12.49 4.38 -30.78
C PHE A 71 11.72 3.07 -30.94
N GLU A 72 11.86 2.18 -29.94
CA GLU A 72 11.16 0.90 -29.84
C GLU A 72 10.13 0.94 -28.71
N LEU A 73 8.96 0.36 -28.95
CA LEU A 73 7.90 0.28 -27.94
C LEU A 73 8.27 -0.77 -26.88
N LEU A 74 8.21 -0.37 -25.61
CA LEU A 74 8.42 -1.31 -24.51
C LEU A 74 7.15 -2.17 -24.28
N PRO A 75 7.31 -3.43 -23.86
CA PRO A 75 6.22 -4.42 -23.86
C PRO A 75 5.17 -4.18 -22.78
N ASP A 76 5.49 -3.43 -21.72
CA ASP A 76 4.57 -3.24 -20.60
C ASP A 76 3.72 -1.97 -20.77
N VAL A 77 2.42 -2.13 -20.53
CA VAL A 77 1.48 -1.02 -20.47
C VAL A 77 1.58 -0.35 -19.11
N ALA A 78 1.93 0.94 -19.07
CA ALA A 78 1.85 1.71 -17.85
C ALA A 78 0.44 2.26 -17.64
N ASN A 79 -0.09 2.15 -16.44
CA ASN A 79 -1.37 2.73 -15.99
C ASN A 79 -1.23 3.29 -14.57
N PHE A 80 -0.02 3.75 -14.32
CA PHE A 80 0.50 4.43 -13.16
C PHE A 80 1.54 5.40 -13.75
N PRO A 81 1.72 6.61 -13.20
CA PRO A 81 2.66 7.60 -13.75
C PRO A 81 4.14 7.29 -13.42
N LEU A 82 4.50 6.02 -13.59
CA LEU A 82 5.82 5.44 -13.40
C LEU A 82 5.96 4.25 -14.36
N TYR A 83 7.11 4.17 -15.01
CA TYR A 83 7.58 2.97 -15.70
C TYR A 83 8.99 2.65 -15.21
N SER A 84 9.24 1.39 -14.83
CA SER A 84 10.59 0.95 -14.43
C SER A 84 11.14 0.00 -15.50
N ASP A 85 12.15 0.47 -16.23
CA ASP A 85 12.86 -0.29 -17.26
C ASP A 85 14.09 -0.97 -16.64
N TYR A 86 13.96 -2.25 -16.28
CA TYR A 86 15.06 -3.04 -15.75
C TYR A 86 15.94 -3.54 -16.88
N LEU A 87 17.19 -3.07 -16.89
CA LEU A 87 18.17 -3.36 -17.94
C LEU A 87 19.04 -4.56 -17.58
N GLY A 88 19.22 -4.83 -16.29
CA GLY A 88 20.14 -5.86 -15.80
C GLY A 88 21.62 -5.50 -15.96
N GLU A 89 21.92 -4.30 -16.44
CA GLU A 89 23.27 -3.79 -16.63
C GLU A 89 23.37 -2.30 -16.31
N ALA A 90 24.53 -1.88 -15.82
CA ALA A 90 24.85 -0.52 -15.44
C ALA A 90 25.54 0.25 -16.58
N GLY A 91 25.54 1.58 -16.48
CA GLY A 91 26.23 2.48 -17.42
C GLY A 91 25.55 2.57 -18.79
N LYS A 92 24.28 2.17 -18.89
CA LYS A 92 23.51 2.31 -20.13
C LYS A 92 22.68 3.56 -20.09
N THR A 93 22.89 4.43 -21.06
CA THR A 93 22.06 5.61 -21.28
C THR A 93 21.02 5.31 -22.36
N TYR A 94 19.76 5.58 -22.06
CA TYR A 94 18.65 5.46 -22.98
C TYR A 94 17.77 6.70 -22.95
N TYR A 95 17.04 6.92 -24.04
CA TYR A 95 16.09 8.01 -24.19
C TYR A 95 14.68 7.47 -24.18
N TYR A 96 13.81 8.07 -23.37
CA TYR A 96 12.46 7.62 -23.15
C TYR A 96 11.45 8.69 -23.53
N ARG A 97 10.36 8.28 -24.18
CA ARG A 97 9.21 9.14 -24.42
C ARG A 97 7.93 8.39 -24.11
N VAL A 98 6.93 9.14 -23.66
CA VAL A 98 5.67 8.58 -23.17
C VAL A 98 4.52 9.24 -23.91
N ARG A 99 3.46 8.48 -24.17
CA ARG A 99 2.20 9.02 -24.68
C ARG A 99 1.01 8.41 -23.97
N VAL A 100 -0.10 9.13 -23.99
CA VAL A 100 -1.38 8.66 -23.50
C VAL A 100 -2.01 7.69 -24.51
N ALA A 101 -2.61 6.64 -23.99
CA ALA A 101 -3.40 5.68 -24.73
C ALA A 101 -4.70 5.34 -24.00
N ARG A 102 -5.71 4.93 -24.77
CA ARG A 102 -6.96 4.40 -24.27
C ARG A 102 -7.08 2.92 -24.64
N ARG A 103 -7.63 2.13 -23.74
CA ARG A 103 -7.93 0.72 -23.99
C ARG A 103 -9.28 0.54 -24.68
N GLU A 104 -9.30 -0.18 -25.80
CA GLU A 104 -10.51 -0.73 -26.43
C GLU A 104 -10.32 -2.23 -26.67
N GLY A 105 -11.09 -3.07 -25.96
CA GLY A 105 -10.81 -4.52 -25.94
C GLY A 105 -9.42 -4.80 -25.36
N ASP A 106 -8.59 -5.57 -26.05
CA ASP A 106 -7.21 -5.87 -25.65
C ASP A 106 -6.18 -4.99 -26.36
N VAL A 107 -6.63 -3.95 -27.06
CA VAL A 107 -5.79 -3.04 -27.83
C VAL A 107 -5.69 -1.68 -27.14
N LEU A 108 -4.49 -1.11 -27.16
CA LEU A 108 -4.25 0.28 -26.77
C LEU A 108 -4.21 1.18 -27.99
N HIS A 109 -5.13 2.13 -28.03
CA HIS A 109 -5.21 3.16 -29.05
C HIS A 109 -4.53 4.42 -28.52
N PRO A 110 -3.47 4.91 -29.17
CA PRO A 110 -2.85 6.18 -28.80
C PRO A 110 -3.87 7.31 -28.88
N THR A 111 -3.88 8.17 -27.87
CA THR A 111 -4.76 9.34 -27.83
C THR A 111 -4.02 10.65 -27.62
N SER A 112 -2.69 10.62 -27.56
CA SER A 112 -1.83 11.80 -27.63
C SER A 112 -0.63 11.54 -28.56
N GLU A 113 0.04 12.63 -28.94
CA GLU A 113 1.40 12.56 -29.47
C GLU A 113 2.38 12.05 -28.41
N TRP A 114 3.60 11.73 -28.84
CA TRP A 114 4.70 11.45 -27.92
C TRP A 114 5.12 12.73 -27.18
N SER A 115 5.54 12.57 -25.93
CA SER A 115 6.29 13.61 -25.22
C SER A 115 7.66 13.84 -25.87
N GLU A 116 8.30 14.95 -25.50
CA GLU A 116 9.73 15.08 -25.74
C GLU A 116 10.51 13.97 -25.02
N PRO A 117 11.59 13.44 -25.62
CA PRO A 117 12.40 12.40 -24.99
C PRO A 117 13.20 12.93 -23.81
N VAL A 118 13.33 12.10 -22.77
CA VAL A 118 14.22 12.33 -21.62
C VAL A 118 15.26 11.22 -21.53
N ALA A 119 16.50 11.58 -21.22
CA ALA A 119 17.58 10.62 -21.05
C ALA A 119 17.63 10.11 -19.60
N GLY A 120 17.97 8.85 -19.40
CA GLY A 120 18.33 8.30 -18.10
C GLY A 120 19.51 7.35 -18.25
N THR A 121 20.26 7.13 -17.18
CA THR A 121 21.43 6.24 -17.16
C THR A 121 21.32 5.24 -16.02
N SER A 122 21.44 3.94 -16.30
CA SER A 122 21.50 2.94 -15.24
C SER A 122 22.79 3.05 -14.45
N ARG A 123 22.69 2.85 -13.14
CA ARG A 123 23.82 2.95 -12.20
C ARG A 123 24.33 1.57 -11.81
N HIS A 124 25.60 1.54 -11.41
CA HIS A 124 26.21 0.38 -10.79
C HIS A 124 25.58 0.08 -9.43
N PHE A 125 25.66 -1.17 -9.03
CA PHE A 125 25.17 -1.60 -7.73
C PHE A 125 25.93 -0.90 -6.58
N ASP A 126 25.18 -0.39 -5.61
CA ASP A 126 25.65 0.21 -4.36
C ASP A 126 24.61 -0.11 -3.28
N GLY A 127 25.00 -0.89 -2.28
CA GLY A 127 24.09 -1.38 -1.25
C GLY A 127 23.41 -0.27 -0.42
N VAL A 128 24.11 0.83 -0.14
CA VAL A 128 23.55 1.96 0.63
C VAL A 128 22.58 2.74 -0.23
N ALA A 129 22.98 3.04 -1.48
CA ALA A 129 22.08 3.71 -2.41
C ALA A 129 20.84 2.85 -2.72
N LEU A 130 20.94 1.51 -2.65
CA LEU A 130 19.81 0.63 -2.92
C LEU A 130 18.75 0.74 -1.83
N LEU A 131 19.17 0.81 -0.56
CA LEU A 131 18.25 1.04 0.55
C LEU A 131 17.48 2.35 0.36
N GLU A 132 18.16 3.42 -0.04
CA GLU A 132 17.52 4.71 -0.35
C GLU A 132 16.53 4.58 -1.51
N GLU A 133 16.92 3.93 -2.61
CA GLU A 133 16.05 3.69 -3.76
C GLU A 133 14.79 2.89 -3.39
N MET A 134 14.92 1.89 -2.54
CA MET A 134 13.83 1.05 -2.08
C MET A 134 12.88 1.80 -1.14
N GLN A 135 13.42 2.63 -0.24
CA GLN A 135 12.62 3.52 0.59
C GLN A 135 11.84 4.52 -0.27
N GLU A 136 12.48 5.17 -1.24
CA GLU A 136 11.83 6.13 -2.14
C GLU A 136 10.73 5.46 -2.97
N ALA A 137 11.01 4.26 -3.51
CA ALA A 137 10.02 3.48 -4.24
C ALA A 137 8.82 3.11 -3.37
N ALA A 138 9.03 2.73 -2.11
CA ALA A 138 7.96 2.44 -1.16
C ALA A 138 7.07 3.67 -0.89
N THR A 139 7.67 4.86 -0.77
CA THR A 139 6.87 6.10 -0.55
C THR A 139 5.94 6.42 -1.73
N ARG A 140 6.29 6.04 -2.96
CA ARG A 140 5.47 6.29 -4.15
C ARG A 140 4.12 5.58 -4.11
N TYR A 141 4.02 4.49 -3.35
CA TYR A 141 2.73 3.81 -3.15
C TYR A 141 1.68 4.75 -2.56
N VAL A 142 2.09 5.72 -1.73
CA VAL A 142 1.17 6.72 -1.16
C VAL A 142 1.29 8.07 -1.84
N THR A 143 2.50 8.57 -2.10
CA THR A 143 2.68 9.93 -2.65
C THR A 143 2.16 10.05 -4.08
N ILE A 144 2.08 8.93 -4.80
CA ILE A 144 1.47 8.84 -6.13
C ILE A 144 0.21 7.97 -6.10
N GLY A 145 0.24 6.86 -5.35
CA GLY A 145 -0.80 5.83 -5.39
C GLY A 145 -1.98 6.01 -4.44
N SER A 146 -1.99 6.99 -3.52
CA SER A 146 -3.20 7.34 -2.76
C SER A 146 -4.33 7.77 -3.69
N HIS A 147 -5.58 7.46 -3.31
CA HIS A 147 -6.73 7.82 -4.13
C HIS A 147 -6.95 9.34 -4.15
N PRO A 148 -7.11 9.99 -5.32
CA PRO A 148 -7.10 11.45 -5.43
C PRO A 148 -8.28 12.14 -4.74
N ASN A 149 -9.42 11.46 -4.61
CA ASN A 149 -10.59 12.03 -3.93
C ASN A 149 -10.51 11.92 -2.40
N SER A 150 -10.06 10.77 -1.90
CA SER A 150 -10.13 10.46 -0.46
C SER A 150 -8.79 10.64 0.25
N GLY A 151 -7.67 10.67 -0.48
CA GLY A 151 -6.32 10.61 0.07
C GLY A 151 -5.94 9.26 0.69
N LEU A 152 -6.88 8.31 0.79
CA LEU A 152 -6.66 7.02 1.44
C LEU A 152 -5.72 6.15 0.60
N THR A 153 -4.99 5.28 1.30
CA THR A 153 -4.15 4.27 0.67
C THR A 153 -5.03 3.15 0.13
N CYS A 154 -4.87 2.81 -1.15
CA CYS A 154 -5.57 1.69 -1.75
C CYS A 154 -5.04 0.36 -1.22
N GLU A 155 -5.95 -0.60 -1.03
CA GLU A 155 -5.61 -1.94 -0.53
C GLU A 155 -4.56 -2.62 -1.43
N TRP A 156 -4.72 -2.53 -2.76
CA TRP A 156 -3.70 -2.94 -3.72
C TRP A 156 -3.68 -2.02 -4.95
N ILE A 157 -2.53 -1.96 -5.62
CA ILE A 157 -2.37 -1.28 -6.90
C ILE A 157 -1.73 -2.23 -7.90
N THR A 158 -2.49 -2.60 -8.92
CA THR A 158 -2.02 -3.48 -10.00
C THR A 158 -1.46 -2.63 -11.14
N THR A 159 -0.13 -2.57 -11.30
CA THR A 159 0.53 -1.70 -12.32
C THR A 159 0.95 -2.43 -13.60
N ARG A 160 0.99 -3.77 -13.60
CA ARG A 160 1.34 -4.59 -14.77
C ARG A 160 0.45 -5.81 -14.90
N SER A 161 0.21 -6.24 -16.14
CA SER A 161 -0.47 -7.50 -16.43
C SER A 161 0.47 -8.68 -16.17
N PRO A 162 -0.02 -9.83 -15.68
CA PRO A 162 0.79 -11.05 -15.58
C PRO A 162 1.29 -11.53 -16.95
N ASP A 163 0.57 -11.22 -18.05
CA ASP A 163 0.98 -11.54 -19.41
C ASP A 163 1.61 -10.30 -20.09
N PRO A 164 2.93 -10.32 -20.42
CA PRO A 164 3.59 -9.20 -21.08
C PRO A 164 2.90 -8.77 -22.38
N GLY A 165 2.80 -7.47 -22.63
CA GLY A 165 2.11 -6.95 -23.81
C GLY A 165 0.59 -6.88 -23.71
N THR A 166 -0.02 -7.44 -22.66
CA THR A 166 -1.48 -7.38 -22.48
C THR A 166 -1.90 -6.22 -21.58
N PRO A 167 -2.94 -5.45 -21.94
CA PRO A 167 -3.46 -4.41 -21.07
C PRO A 167 -4.14 -5.00 -19.83
N LEU A 168 -3.87 -4.44 -18.66
CA LEU A 168 -4.53 -4.80 -17.41
C LEU A 168 -6.06 -4.72 -17.50
N GLY A 169 -6.75 -5.74 -16.96
CA GLY A 169 -8.22 -5.87 -16.84
C GLY A 169 -8.97 -4.61 -16.39
N LYS A 170 -10.30 -4.55 -16.59
CA LYS A 170 -11.13 -3.43 -16.11
C LYS A 170 -11.03 -3.29 -14.59
N ARG A 171 -10.23 -2.31 -14.15
CA ARG A 171 -9.93 -1.97 -12.73
C ARG A 171 -11.11 -1.41 -11.91
N ARG A 172 -12.38 -1.64 -12.27
CA ARG A 172 -13.51 -0.90 -11.68
C ARG A 172 -13.72 -1.14 -10.18
N SER A 173 -13.25 -2.26 -9.63
CA SER A 173 -13.37 -2.58 -8.19
C SER A 173 -12.14 -2.17 -7.36
N GLU A 174 -10.92 -2.32 -7.90
CA GLU A 174 -9.67 -2.15 -7.14
C GLU A 174 -9.40 -0.70 -6.73
N ARG A 175 -9.75 0.27 -7.59
CA ARG A 175 -9.45 1.70 -7.36
C ARG A 175 -10.37 2.34 -6.32
N LYS A 176 -11.53 1.72 -6.08
CA LYS A 176 -12.54 2.28 -5.18
C LYS A 176 -12.28 1.94 -3.72
N ILE A 177 -11.38 1.01 -3.41
CA ILE A 177 -11.24 0.50 -2.05
C ILE A 177 -10.02 1.13 -1.39
N GLY A 178 -10.27 1.99 -0.39
CA GLY A 178 -9.28 2.42 0.57
C GLY A 178 -9.23 1.45 1.75
N ALA A 179 -8.03 1.14 2.24
CA ALA A 179 -7.83 0.31 3.42
C ALA A 179 -7.39 1.18 4.60
N SER A 180 -8.11 1.10 5.72
CA SER A 180 -7.93 2.04 6.82
C SER A 180 -6.60 1.85 7.55
N GLY A 181 -6.20 0.64 7.93
CA GLY A 181 -4.90 0.41 8.56
C GLY A 181 -3.73 0.66 7.61
N ALA A 182 -3.85 0.24 6.35
CA ALA A 182 -2.87 0.59 5.31
C ALA A 182 -2.73 2.10 5.13
N THR A 183 -3.81 2.87 5.28
CA THR A 183 -3.77 4.33 5.27
C THR A 183 -2.97 4.90 6.45
N GLY A 184 -3.15 4.35 7.65
CA GLY A 184 -2.33 4.74 8.81
C GLY A 184 -0.85 4.46 8.60
N MET A 185 -0.51 3.24 8.21
CA MET A 185 0.87 2.89 7.86
C MET A 185 1.40 3.75 6.71
N GLY A 186 0.55 4.07 5.73
CA GLY A 186 0.88 4.97 4.63
C GLY A 186 1.20 6.41 5.06
N MET A 187 0.60 6.92 6.13
CA MET A 187 0.91 8.25 6.66
C MET A 187 2.38 8.37 7.09
N THR A 188 3.01 7.29 7.57
CA THR A 188 4.44 7.33 7.94
C THR A 188 5.36 7.49 6.73
N ASN A 189 4.94 7.02 5.55
CA ASN A 189 5.70 7.19 4.32
C ASN A 189 5.75 8.65 3.84
N TYR A 190 4.71 9.46 4.08
CA TYR A 190 4.76 10.89 3.81
C TYR A 190 5.82 11.59 4.67
N ILE A 191 5.95 11.17 5.92
CA ILE A 191 6.96 11.70 6.86
C ILE A 191 8.36 11.34 6.39
N VAL A 192 8.58 10.07 6.02
CA VAL A 192 9.85 9.62 5.44
C VAL A 192 10.18 10.42 4.18
N ALA A 193 9.20 10.65 3.28
CA ALA A 193 9.42 11.43 2.07
C ALA A 193 9.82 12.89 2.35
N VAL A 194 9.28 13.50 3.42
CA VAL A 194 9.68 14.85 3.85
C VAL A 194 11.09 14.85 4.42
N GLU A 195 11.39 13.95 5.36
CA GLU A 195 12.71 13.84 6.01
C GLU A 195 13.82 13.52 5.00
N ARG A 196 13.49 12.76 3.95
CA ARG A 196 14.42 12.43 2.85
C ARG A 196 14.47 13.48 1.74
N GLY A 197 13.61 14.50 1.79
CA GLY A 197 13.56 15.56 0.77
C GLY A 197 12.98 15.13 -0.58
N TRP A 198 12.24 14.02 -0.64
CA TRP A 198 11.56 13.54 -1.85
C TRP A 198 10.20 14.20 -2.09
N MET A 199 9.63 14.80 -1.05
CA MET A 199 8.38 15.57 -1.11
C MET A 199 8.50 16.77 -0.18
N SER A 200 7.95 17.92 -0.56
CA SER A 200 7.95 19.07 0.35
C SER A 200 7.01 18.82 1.53
N ARG A 201 7.33 19.40 2.69
CA ARG A 201 6.47 19.31 3.88
C ARG A 201 5.06 19.84 3.62
N ALA A 202 4.93 20.91 2.85
CA ALA A 202 3.64 21.50 2.51
C ALA A 202 2.76 20.58 1.66
N GLU A 203 3.35 19.92 0.65
CA GLU A 203 2.63 18.94 -0.17
C GLU A 203 2.22 17.73 0.67
N ALA A 204 3.13 17.21 1.50
CA ALA A 204 2.86 16.08 2.38
C ALA A 204 1.76 16.39 3.41
N ALA A 205 1.80 17.56 4.05
CA ALA A 205 0.76 18.01 4.97
C ALA A 205 -0.61 18.14 4.28
N GLY A 206 -0.62 18.65 3.03
CA GLY A 206 -1.84 18.72 2.22
C GLY A 206 -2.42 17.34 1.89
N ALA A 207 -1.59 16.39 1.51
CA ALA A 207 -1.99 15.02 1.20
C ALA A 207 -2.55 14.29 2.44
N VAL A 208 -1.87 14.40 3.58
CA VAL A 208 -2.34 13.82 4.84
C VAL A 208 -3.65 14.49 5.31
N LEU A 209 -3.75 15.81 5.23
CA LEU A 209 -4.98 16.53 5.58
C LEU A 209 -6.16 16.13 4.67
N CYS A 210 -5.92 15.83 3.39
CA CYS A 210 -6.95 15.29 2.49
C CYS A 210 -7.52 13.98 3.04
N ALA A 211 -6.65 13.02 3.40
CA ALA A 211 -7.05 11.75 4.01
C ALA A 211 -7.82 11.95 5.32
N LEU A 212 -7.32 12.79 6.22
CA LEU A 212 -7.98 13.06 7.49
C LEU A 212 -9.35 13.71 7.32
N ARG A 213 -9.50 14.68 6.41
CA ARG A 213 -10.81 15.31 6.12
C ARG A 213 -11.81 14.30 5.59
N PHE A 214 -11.39 13.40 4.72
CA PHE A 214 -12.25 12.34 4.20
C PHE A 214 -12.70 11.40 5.34
N LEU A 215 -11.76 10.94 6.18
CA LEU A 215 -12.07 10.13 7.36
C LEU A 215 -12.97 10.85 8.36
N ASP A 216 -12.87 12.17 8.46
CA ASP A 216 -13.64 12.99 9.41
C ASP A 216 -15.05 13.33 8.96
N THR A 217 -15.26 13.48 7.65
CA THR A 217 -16.50 14.06 7.12
C THR A 217 -17.27 13.15 6.18
N LYS A 218 -16.65 12.07 5.67
CA LYS A 218 -17.23 11.18 4.67
C LYS A 218 -17.27 9.73 5.11
N ALA A 219 -16.18 9.22 5.69
CA ALA A 219 -16.09 7.82 6.06
C ALA A 219 -17.15 7.45 7.11
N GLU A 220 -17.86 6.36 6.87
CA GLU A 220 -18.77 5.76 7.84
C GLU A 220 -17.98 5.32 9.09
N ARG A 221 -18.56 5.54 10.26
CA ARG A 221 -17.95 5.18 11.55
C ARG A 221 -18.92 4.41 12.42
N PHE A 222 -18.37 3.51 13.22
CA PHE A 222 -19.09 2.61 14.10
C PHE A 222 -18.50 2.73 15.50
N HIS A 223 -19.20 3.39 16.42
CA HIS A 223 -18.64 3.72 17.73
C HIS A 223 -17.29 4.45 17.62
N GLY A 224 -17.18 5.34 16.62
CA GLY A 224 -15.97 6.09 16.28
C GLY A 224 -14.90 5.30 15.53
N ALA A 225 -14.93 3.97 15.52
CA ALA A 225 -14.01 3.14 14.73
C ALA A 225 -14.39 3.12 13.24
N PHE A 226 -13.44 2.74 12.40
CA PHE A 226 -13.59 2.61 10.95
C PHE A 226 -13.74 1.15 10.54
N SER A 227 -14.28 0.91 9.34
CA SER A 227 -14.20 -0.39 8.70
C SER A 227 -12.80 -0.68 8.15
N HIS A 228 -12.54 -1.94 7.83
CA HIS A 228 -11.33 -2.34 7.11
C HIS A 228 -11.27 -1.64 5.75
N TRP A 229 -12.30 -1.85 4.92
CA TRP A 229 -12.40 -1.28 3.58
C TRP A 229 -13.44 -0.16 3.53
N ILE A 230 -13.06 0.94 2.89
CA ILE A 230 -13.85 2.16 2.72
C ILE A 230 -13.92 2.48 1.24
N ASP A 231 -15.10 2.80 0.71
CA ASP A 231 -15.24 3.29 -0.65
C ASP A 231 -14.64 4.71 -0.74
N ASN A 232 -13.63 4.87 -1.59
CA ASN A 232 -12.87 6.10 -1.78
C ASN A 232 -13.65 7.25 -2.43
N GLU A 233 -14.82 6.98 -3.00
CA GLU A 233 -15.70 8.00 -3.58
C GLU A 233 -16.78 8.41 -2.58
N THR A 234 -17.43 7.43 -1.93
CA THR A 234 -18.61 7.68 -1.10
C THR A 234 -18.31 7.80 0.40
N GLY A 235 -17.26 7.13 0.88
CA GLY A 235 -16.98 6.95 2.30
C GLY A 235 -17.74 5.80 2.96
N GLU A 236 -18.56 5.06 2.21
CA GLU A 236 -19.33 3.93 2.74
C GLU A 236 -18.42 2.73 3.02
N THR A 237 -18.82 1.91 3.99
CA THR A 237 -18.15 0.64 4.28
C THR A 237 -18.26 -0.33 3.10
N VAL A 238 -17.13 -0.87 2.65
CA VAL A 238 -17.12 -2.02 1.72
C VAL A 238 -16.93 -3.29 2.56
N PRO A 239 -17.91 -4.21 2.59
CA PRO A 239 -17.78 -5.42 3.40
C PRO A 239 -16.62 -6.30 2.95
N PHE A 240 -15.71 -6.64 3.86
CA PHE A 240 -14.61 -7.60 3.58
C PHE A 240 -15.15 -9.03 3.51
N SER A 241 -16.15 -9.35 4.33
CA SER A 241 -16.85 -10.63 4.32
C SER A 241 -18.33 -10.46 4.67
N LYS A 242 -19.09 -11.57 4.67
CA LYS A 242 -20.52 -11.55 4.98
C LYS A 242 -20.87 -10.91 6.33
N PHE A 243 -19.99 -11.03 7.33
CA PHE A 243 -20.24 -10.53 8.69
C PHE A 243 -19.29 -9.41 9.11
N ASP A 244 -18.42 -8.99 8.19
CA ASP A 244 -17.45 -7.92 8.39
C ASP A 244 -17.84 -6.73 7.51
N ASP A 245 -18.87 -6.02 7.97
CA ASP A 245 -19.51 -4.87 7.33
C ASP A 245 -19.69 -3.70 8.31
N GLY A 246 -18.76 -3.58 9.28
CA GLY A 246 -18.81 -2.60 10.35
C GLY A 246 -17.41 -2.19 10.82
N ALA A 247 -17.24 -2.00 12.12
CA ALA A 247 -15.95 -1.67 12.72
C ALA A 247 -14.96 -2.82 12.55
N ASP A 248 -13.75 -2.49 12.08
CA ASP A 248 -12.53 -3.26 12.26
C ASP A 248 -11.61 -2.48 13.21
N VAL A 249 -11.50 -2.98 14.44
CA VAL A 249 -10.74 -2.34 15.52
C VAL A 249 -9.23 -2.54 15.33
N ALA A 250 -8.82 -3.61 14.65
CA ALA A 250 -7.43 -3.83 14.27
C ALA A 250 -6.97 -2.76 13.29
N GLU A 251 -7.69 -2.62 12.20
CA GLU A 251 -7.38 -1.63 11.16
C GLU A 251 -7.53 -0.20 11.68
N THR A 252 -8.53 0.07 12.53
CA THR A 252 -8.65 1.36 13.23
C THR A 252 -7.43 1.68 14.09
N SER A 253 -6.85 0.69 14.78
CA SER A 253 -5.64 0.91 15.59
C SER A 253 -4.41 1.24 14.75
N LEU A 254 -4.25 0.57 13.61
CA LEU A 254 -3.17 0.84 12.66
C LEU A 254 -3.36 2.21 11.97
N LEU A 255 -4.60 2.57 11.64
CA LEU A 255 -4.96 3.91 11.17
C LEU A 255 -4.51 4.97 12.17
N LEU A 256 -4.91 4.81 13.44
CA LEU A 256 -4.62 5.77 14.49
C LEU A 256 -3.15 5.88 14.84
N GLN A 257 -2.36 4.82 14.64
CA GLN A 257 -0.91 4.90 14.70
C GLN A 257 -0.40 6.01 13.77
N GLY A 258 -0.76 5.95 12.49
CA GLY A 258 -0.38 6.93 11.48
C GLY A 258 -0.92 8.32 11.76
N VAL A 259 -2.20 8.42 12.15
CA VAL A 259 -2.85 9.70 12.48
C VAL A 259 -2.12 10.41 13.61
N LEU A 260 -1.74 9.70 14.67
CA LEU A 260 -1.04 10.27 15.82
C LEU A 260 0.41 10.64 15.46
N ILE A 261 1.13 9.79 14.72
CA ILE A 261 2.48 10.13 14.24
C ILE A 261 2.43 11.38 13.36
N ALA A 262 1.49 11.47 12.42
CA ALA A 262 1.33 12.64 11.58
C ALA A 262 0.96 13.90 12.38
N ARG A 263 0.09 13.77 13.40
CA ARG A 263 -0.26 14.88 14.29
C ARG A 263 0.97 15.46 14.98
N GLU A 264 1.87 14.60 15.47
CA GLU A 264 3.10 15.04 16.15
C GLU A 264 4.14 15.58 15.16
N PHE A 265 4.25 14.99 13.96
CA PHE A 265 5.23 15.43 12.97
C PHE A 265 4.88 16.77 12.32
N PHE A 266 3.61 17.01 12.00
CA PHE A 266 3.12 18.24 11.39
C PHE A 266 2.72 19.27 12.45
N ASP A 267 3.73 19.85 13.11
CA ASP A 267 3.67 20.75 14.26
C ASP A 267 3.82 22.25 13.93
N ALA A 268 4.00 22.63 12.67
CA ALA A 268 4.23 24.02 12.29
C ALA A 268 2.98 24.90 12.51
N ASP A 269 3.21 26.20 12.71
CA ASP A 269 2.16 27.22 12.83
C ASP A 269 1.69 27.69 11.44
N THR A 270 1.12 26.75 10.67
CA THR A 270 0.46 27.02 9.40
C THR A 270 -1.01 26.64 9.50
N SER A 271 -1.87 27.23 8.67
CA SER A 271 -3.30 26.90 8.67
C SER A 271 -3.55 25.42 8.33
N VAL A 272 -2.75 24.85 7.42
CA VAL A 272 -2.85 23.44 7.00
C VAL A 272 -2.50 22.50 8.16
N GLU A 273 -1.35 22.71 8.80
CA GLU A 273 -0.90 21.83 9.89
C GLU A 273 -1.75 22.02 11.16
N THR A 274 -2.22 23.24 11.43
CA THR A 274 -3.17 23.50 12.52
C THR A 274 -4.48 22.74 12.32
N GLU A 275 -5.03 22.74 11.11
CA GLU A 275 -6.23 21.98 10.81
C GLU A 275 -5.97 20.47 10.86
N LEU A 276 -4.85 20.00 10.33
CA LEU A 276 -4.42 18.60 10.39
C LEU A 276 -4.44 18.10 11.83
N ARG A 277 -3.79 18.82 12.75
CA ARG A 277 -3.77 18.45 14.18
C ARG A 277 -5.17 18.47 14.80
N ALA A 278 -6.01 19.45 14.44
CA ALA A 278 -7.37 19.54 14.93
C ALA A 278 -8.26 18.37 14.45
N VAL A 279 -8.16 17.99 13.17
CA VAL A 279 -8.91 16.86 12.59
C VAL A 279 -8.41 15.54 13.17
N ALA A 280 -7.08 15.35 13.26
CA ALA A 280 -6.46 14.17 13.88
C ALA A 280 -6.96 13.97 15.32
N ASN A 281 -7.06 15.06 16.11
CA ASN A 281 -7.60 15.00 17.46
C ASN A 281 -9.09 14.58 17.48
N ARG A 282 -9.93 15.10 16.57
CA ARG A 282 -11.33 14.66 16.51
C ARG A 282 -11.47 13.18 16.18
N ILE A 283 -10.68 12.69 15.22
CA ILE A 283 -10.63 11.26 14.87
C ILE A 283 -10.24 10.44 16.11
N TRP A 284 -9.09 10.75 16.71
CA TRP A 284 -8.54 10.04 17.88
C TRP A 284 -9.52 9.99 19.06
N LEU A 285 -10.08 11.14 19.44
CA LEU A 285 -10.95 11.27 20.60
C LEU A 285 -12.32 10.62 20.42
N SER A 286 -12.73 10.33 19.18
CA SER A 286 -14.07 9.80 18.89
C SER A 286 -14.18 8.29 19.04
N VAL A 287 -13.07 7.55 19.06
CA VAL A 287 -13.10 6.08 19.10
C VAL A 287 -13.49 5.59 20.48
N ASP A 288 -14.65 4.93 20.57
CA ASP A 288 -15.15 4.35 21.79
C ASP A 288 -14.57 2.95 22.02
N TRP A 289 -13.32 2.90 22.47
CA TRP A 289 -12.64 1.63 22.77
C TRP A 289 -13.36 0.79 23.82
N SER A 290 -14.10 1.45 24.73
CA SER A 290 -14.84 0.79 25.79
C SER A 290 -15.98 -0.09 25.24
N HIS A 291 -16.63 0.33 24.15
CA HIS A 291 -17.64 -0.47 23.45
C HIS A 291 -17.09 -1.80 22.93
N PHE A 292 -15.84 -1.79 22.44
CA PHE A 292 -15.19 -2.96 21.84
C PHE A 292 -14.79 -4.06 22.82
N ARG A 293 -15.10 -3.88 24.12
CA ARG A 293 -14.95 -4.90 25.16
C ARG A 293 -16.11 -5.88 25.26
N LYS A 294 -17.19 -5.69 24.47
CA LYS A 294 -18.40 -6.51 24.46
C LYS A 294 -18.97 -6.75 25.86
N ASP A 295 -19.90 -5.89 26.27
CA ASP A 295 -20.54 -5.94 27.60
C ASP A 295 -19.53 -5.79 28.77
N GLY A 296 -18.42 -5.09 28.52
CA GLY A 296 -17.44 -4.75 29.55
C GLY A 296 -16.45 -5.87 29.91
N GLY A 297 -16.23 -6.86 29.03
CA GLY A 297 -15.23 -7.90 29.24
C GLY A 297 -13.79 -7.38 29.34
N ASP A 298 -12.86 -8.26 29.72
CA ASP A 298 -11.42 -7.96 29.84
C ASP A 298 -10.64 -8.23 28.55
N VAL A 299 -11.31 -8.25 27.40
CA VAL A 299 -10.71 -8.52 26.09
C VAL A 299 -11.38 -7.65 25.03
N LEU A 300 -10.60 -7.15 24.09
CA LEU A 300 -11.12 -6.44 22.93
C LEU A 300 -11.53 -7.41 21.83
N TYR A 301 -12.59 -7.06 21.12
CA TYR A 301 -13.09 -7.78 19.96
C TYR A 301 -12.69 -7.05 18.69
N TRP A 302 -12.21 -7.82 17.71
CA TRP A 302 -11.70 -7.29 16.45
C TRP A 302 -12.79 -6.59 15.65
N HIS A 303 -14.00 -7.17 15.60
CA HIS A 303 -15.07 -6.67 14.74
C HIS A 303 -16.37 -6.41 15.51
N TRP A 304 -17.11 -5.40 15.06
CA TRP A 304 -18.50 -5.16 15.42
C TRP A 304 -19.29 -4.69 14.20
N SER A 305 -20.46 -5.26 13.96
CA SER A 305 -21.31 -4.90 12.83
C SER A 305 -22.59 -4.19 13.28
N PRO A 306 -23.04 -3.13 12.58
CA PRO A 306 -24.35 -2.52 12.83
C PRO A 306 -25.52 -3.47 12.52
N LYS A 307 -25.32 -4.44 11.60
CA LYS A 307 -26.37 -5.39 11.17
C LYS A 307 -26.28 -6.73 11.91
N HIS A 308 -25.08 -7.10 12.34
CA HIS A 308 -24.79 -8.44 12.86
C HIS A 308 -24.24 -8.45 14.29
N GLY A 309 -24.02 -7.28 14.90
CA GLY A 309 -23.42 -7.14 16.22
C GLY A 309 -22.07 -7.85 16.29
N TRP A 310 -21.89 -8.69 17.31
CA TRP A 310 -20.65 -9.43 17.56
C TRP A 310 -20.53 -10.75 16.80
N LYS A 311 -21.16 -10.92 15.62
CA LYS A 311 -21.25 -12.22 14.94
C LYS A 311 -19.88 -12.82 14.58
N MET A 312 -18.93 -11.99 14.17
CA MET A 312 -17.53 -12.40 13.94
C MET A 312 -16.88 -12.96 15.22
N ASN A 313 -17.24 -12.39 16.38
CA ASN A 313 -16.89 -12.88 17.72
C ASN A 313 -15.40 -13.20 17.93
N MET A 314 -14.51 -12.44 17.29
CA MET A 314 -13.08 -12.69 17.31
C MET A 314 -12.39 -11.86 18.40
N GLN A 315 -11.94 -12.54 19.46
CA GLN A 315 -11.16 -11.92 20.53
C GLN A 315 -9.75 -11.61 20.04
N VAL A 316 -9.24 -10.41 20.34
CA VAL A 316 -7.86 -10.02 20.04
C VAL A 316 -6.97 -10.50 21.18
N ARG A 317 -6.16 -11.54 20.93
CA ARG A 317 -5.22 -12.11 21.91
C ARG A 317 -3.84 -12.21 21.31
N GLY A 318 -2.84 -11.78 22.07
CA GLY A 318 -1.46 -11.79 21.62
C GLY A 318 -0.78 -13.16 21.77
N PHE A 319 0.42 -13.38 21.25
CA PHE A 319 1.17 -12.38 20.51
C PHE A 319 0.85 -12.46 19.01
N ASN A 320 0.43 -11.33 18.44
CA ASN A 320 0.22 -11.11 17.02
C ASN A 320 0.47 -9.62 16.68
N GLU A 321 0.01 -9.12 15.53
CA GLU A 321 0.23 -7.78 15.00
C GLU A 321 -0.45 -6.62 15.77
N LEU A 322 -1.30 -6.89 16.77
CA LEU A 322 -2.23 -5.92 17.36
C LEU A 322 -1.89 -5.47 18.79
N GLU A 323 -0.61 -5.42 19.18
CA GLU A 323 -0.26 -4.91 20.51
C GLU A 323 -0.64 -3.44 20.69
N LEU A 324 -0.41 -2.62 19.66
CA LEU A 324 -0.72 -1.20 19.69
C LEU A 324 -2.20 -0.93 19.97
N LEU A 325 -3.10 -1.78 19.47
CA LEU A 325 -4.54 -1.66 19.69
C LEU A 325 -4.87 -1.51 21.18
N TYR A 326 -4.30 -2.37 22.02
CA TYR A 326 -4.54 -2.30 23.47
C TYR A 326 -3.92 -1.07 24.11
N LEU A 327 -2.73 -0.66 23.65
CA LEU A 327 -2.04 0.52 24.19
C LEU A 327 -2.78 1.81 23.84
N LEU A 328 -3.29 1.93 22.60
CA LEU A 328 -4.16 3.05 22.21
C LEU A 328 -5.46 3.05 23.00
N ALA A 329 -6.10 1.88 23.13
CA ALA A 329 -7.34 1.77 23.88
C ALA A 329 -7.17 2.17 25.37
N ILE A 330 -6.03 1.86 25.98
CA ILE A 330 -5.70 2.30 27.35
C ILE A 330 -5.40 3.80 27.38
N ALA A 331 -4.68 4.31 26.38
CA ALA A 331 -4.26 5.71 26.31
C ALA A 331 -5.39 6.68 25.93
N SER A 332 -6.54 6.19 25.46
CA SER A 332 -7.68 7.03 25.07
C SER A 332 -8.15 7.91 26.23
N PRO A 333 -8.19 9.24 26.08
CA PRO A 333 -8.60 10.14 27.15
C PRO A 333 -10.12 10.27 27.28
N THR A 334 -10.90 9.79 26.31
CA THR A 334 -12.37 9.92 26.26
C THR A 334 -13.07 8.59 26.51
N HIS A 335 -12.54 7.49 25.96
CA HIS A 335 -13.13 6.17 26.05
C HIS A 335 -12.10 5.09 26.41
N PRO A 336 -11.37 5.22 27.54
CA PRO A 336 -10.32 4.28 27.90
C PRO A 336 -10.87 2.89 28.24
N ILE A 337 -10.04 1.87 28.03
CA ILE A 337 -10.23 0.56 28.64
C ILE A 337 -9.38 0.42 29.92
N PRO A 338 -9.78 -0.44 30.87
CA PRO A 338 -8.96 -0.78 32.02
C PRO A 338 -7.63 -1.43 31.61
N VAL A 339 -6.56 -1.13 32.34
CA VAL A 339 -5.24 -1.74 32.13
C VAL A 339 -5.28 -3.27 32.27
N SER A 340 -6.22 -3.83 33.04
CA SER A 340 -6.43 -5.29 33.14
C SER A 340 -6.65 -5.94 31.78
N CYS A 341 -7.29 -5.26 30.83
CA CYS A 341 -7.51 -5.79 29.48
C CYS A 341 -6.19 -6.13 28.76
N TYR A 342 -5.11 -5.38 29.01
CA TYR A 342 -3.80 -5.70 28.44
C TYR A 342 -3.19 -6.97 29.05
N TYR A 343 -3.42 -7.23 30.34
CA TYR A 343 -2.86 -8.40 31.00
C TYR A 343 -3.71 -9.66 30.81
N ASP A 344 -5.03 -9.54 30.93
CA ASP A 344 -5.96 -10.66 30.91
C ASP A 344 -6.46 -10.98 29.49
N GLY A 345 -6.61 -9.96 28.65
CA GLY A 345 -6.99 -10.06 27.25
C GLY A 345 -5.80 -10.29 26.34
N TRP A 346 -4.95 -9.28 26.19
CA TRP A 346 -3.80 -9.30 25.27
C TRP A 346 -2.71 -10.29 25.69
N ARG A 347 -2.18 -10.15 26.91
CA ARG A 347 -1.10 -11.01 27.45
C ARG A 347 -1.59 -12.31 28.08
N TRP A 348 -2.73 -12.84 27.61
CA TRP A 348 -3.32 -14.10 28.08
C TRP A 348 -2.30 -15.24 28.21
N GLN A 349 -2.70 -16.36 28.82
CA GLN A 349 -1.79 -17.47 29.17
C GLN A 349 -0.81 -17.90 28.07
N GLN A 350 -1.21 -17.77 26.80
CA GLN A 350 -0.47 -18.20 25.62
C GLN A 350 0.36 -17.08 24.95
N PHE A 351 0.36 -15.85 25.48
CA PHE A 351 1.11 -14.70 24.94
C PHE A 351 2.60 -14.97 24.66
N GLY A 352 3.23 -15.80 25.49
CA GLY A 352 4.63 -16.16 25.32
C GLY A 352 4.95 -17.55 25.89
N THR A 353 5.31 -18.47 24.99
CA THR A 353 5.84 -19.78 25.37
C THR A 353 7.33 -19.83 25.04
N GLU A 354 8.12 -20.19 26.04
CA GLU A 354 9.54 -20.38 25.84
C GLU A 354 9.81 -21.61 24.98
N ARG A 355 10.67 -21.43 23.98
CA ARG A 355 11.01 -22.46 22.98
C ARG A 355 12.41 -22.23 22.45
N ASN A 356 13.02 -23.28 21.92
CA ASN A 356 14.32 -23.21 21.27
C ASN A 356 14.20 -23.76 19.84
N HIS A 357 14.59 -22.95 18.86
CA HIS A 357 14.63 -23.31 17.46
C HIS A 357 15.97 -22.91 16.88
N PHE A 358 16.64 -23.83 16.18
CA PHE A 358 17.95 -23.59 15.57
C PHE A 358 18.99 -23.01 16.56
N GLY A 359 18.95 -23.46 17.82
CA GLY A 359 19.84 -22.98 18.89
C GLY A 359 19.47 -21.61 19.47
N THR A 360 18.44 -20.93 18.97
CA THR A 360 17.98 -19.62 19.43
C THR A 360 16.74 -19.75 20.32
N ARG A 361 16.75 -19.08 21.47
CA ARG A 361 15.66 -19.14 22.47
C ARG A 361 14.65 -18.01 22.23
N LEU A 362 13.41 -18.36 21.93
CA LEU A 362 12.31 -17.39 21.80
C LEU A 362 11.43 -17.45 23.05
N LYS A 363 11.10 -16.29 23.64
CA LYS A 363 10.25 -16.18 24.84
C LYS A 363 8.82 -15.72 24.55
N LEU A 364 8.66 -14.82 23.58
CA LEU A 364 7.39 -14.20 23.20
C LEU A 364 6.76 -14.89 21.98
N GLY A 365 5.43 -15.00 21.93
CA GLY A 365 4.67 -15.61 20.85
C GLY A 365 4.78 -17.13 20.72
N HIS A 366 4.61 -17.63 19.49
CA HIS A 366 4.38 -19.05 19.20
C HIS A 366 5.28 -19.61 18.09
N GLY A 367 5.46 -20.94 18.07
CA GLY A 367 6.13 -21.67 16.99
C GLY A 367 7.51 -21.13 16.64
N MET A 368 7.86 -21.04 15.36
CA MET A 368 9.12 -20.41 14.95
C MET A 368 9.00 -18.88 14.77
N GLY A 369 8.07 -18.25 15.48
CA GLY A 369 7.83 -16.81 15.35
C GLY A 369 6.76 -16.45 14.33
N GLY A 370 5.70 -17.26 14.20
CA GLY A 370 4.50 -16.90 13.45
C GLY A 370 4.73 -16.31 12.06
N CYS A 371 3.81 -15.43 11.66
CA CYS A 371 3.92 -14.64 10.44
C CYS A 371 4.69 -13.35 10.75
N THR A 372 5.68 -12.98 9.93
CA THR A 372 6.66 -11.97 10.36
C THR A 372 6.14 -10.54 10.43
N PHE A 373 5.02 -10.21 9.77
CA PHE A 373 4.40 -8.88 9.91
C PHE A 373 3.89 -8.58 11.33
N TRP A 374 3.70 -9.61 12.17
CA TRP A 374 3.32 -9.46 13.59
C TRP A 374 4.29 -8.60 14.39
N TYR A 375 5.54 -8.51 13.95
CA TYR A 375 6.62 -7.77 14.61
C TYR A 375 6.90 -6.42 13.94
N LEU A 376 6.05 -6.01 13.00
CA LEU A 376 6.21 -4.80 12.21
C LEU A 376 5.06 -3.80 12.45
N TYR A 377 3.81 -4.20 12.24
CA TYR A 377 2.69 -3.25 12.12
C TYR A 377 2.48 -2.40 13.38
N SER A 378 2.43 -3.02 14.56
CA SER A 378 2.34 -2.27 15.82
C SER A 378 3.58 -1.42 16.12
N TYR A 379 4.73 -1.71 15.50
CA TYR A 379 6.05 -1.17 15.84
C TYR A 379 6.60 -0.16 14.83
N LEU A 380 5.78 0.33 13.89
CA LEU A 380 6.14 1.52 13.11
C LEU A 380 6.21 2.78 14.00
N GLY A 381 5.31 2.86 15.01
CA GLY A 381 5.31 3.92 16.01
C GLY A 381 5.79 3.50 17.40
N LEU A 382 5.52 2.27 17.84
CA LEU A 382 6.03 1.76 19.12
C LEU A 382 7.49 1.35 18.97
N ASP A 383 8.36 2.02 19.72
CA ASP A 383 9.77 1.63 19.80
C ASP A 383 9.94 0.29 20.54
N PRO A 384 10.36 -0.79 19.85
CA PRO A 384 10.54 -2.10 20.47
C PRO A 384 11.69 -2.13 21.50
N ASN A 385 12.55 -1.11 21.57
CA ASN A 385 13.54 -0.98 22.63
C ASN A 385 12.91 -0.57 23.98
N GLN A 386 11.75 0.09 23.96
CA GLN A 386 11.04 0.52 25.17
C GLN A 386 10.13 -0.57 25.75
N MET A 387 10.02 -1.71 25.07
CA MET A 387 9.16 -2.82 25.47
C MET A 387 10.01 -4.02 25.88
N SER A 388 9.55 -4.76 26.88
CA SER A 388 10.21 -5.99 27.31
C SER A 388 9.22 -7.07 27.76
N TYR A 389 9.63 -8.33 27.58
CA TYR A 389 8.89 -9.49 28.04
C TYR A 389 9.85 -10.50 28.67
N ARG A 390 9.63 -10.90 29.92
CA ARG A 390 10.49 -11.87 30.65
C ARG A 390 11.99 -11.54 30.56
N GLY A 391 12.32 -10.25 30.75
CA GLY A 391 13.68 -9.74 30.83
C GLY A 391 14.46 -9.68 29.52
N ILE A 392 13.79 -9.72 28.37
CA ILE A 392 14.39 -9.39 27.05
C ILE A 392 13.60 -8.23 26.43
N SER A 393 14.29 -7.31 25.76
CA SER A 393 13.64 -6.24 24.99
C SER A 393 12.89 -6.85 23.80
N TYR A 394 11.90 -6.15 23.26
CA TYR A 394 11.22 -6.62 22.04
C TYR A 394 12.18 -6.54 20.85
N HIS A 395 13.04 -5.52 20.79
CA HIS A 395 14.06 -5.39 19.75
C HIS A 395 14.99 -6.62 19.69
N ASP A 396 15.54 -7.02 20.83
CA ASP A 396 16.43 -8.19 20.90
C ASP A 396 15.66 -9.48 20.62
N HIS A 397 14.40 -9.57 21.08
CA HIS A 397 13.56 -10.73 20.80
C HIS A 397 13.21 -10.85 19.30
N PHE A 398 12.93 -9.74 18.62
CA PHE A 398 12.66 -9.70 17.18
C PHE A 398 13.92 -9.98 16.35
N THR A 399 15.08 -9.55 16.84
CA THR A 399 16.41 -9.95 16.31
C THR A 399 16.58 -11.47 16.37
N ASP A 400 16.31 -12.08 17.52
CA ASP A 400 16.37 -13.54 17.69
C ASP A 400 15.32 -14.26 16.82
N LEU A 401 14.16 -13.66 16.61
CA LEU A 401 13.14 -14.19 15.71
C LEU A 401 13.59 -14.20 14.25
N CYS A 402 14.25 -13.13 13.79
CA CYS A 402 14.83 -13.08 12.45
C CYS A 402 15.84 -14.20 12.26
N LYS A 403 16.72 -14.47 13.24
CA LYS A 403 17.67 -15.60 13.19
C LYS A 403 16.95 -16.94 13.01
N VAL A 404 15.86 -17.17 13.73
CA VAL A 404 15.06 -18.41 13.62
C VAL A 404 14.40 -18.53 12.25
N GLN A 405 13.81 -17.44 11.74
CA GLN A 405 13.16 -17.42 10.42
C GLN A 405 14.16 -17.66 9.29
N ILE A 406 15.31 -16.99 9.33
CA ILE A 406 16.41 -17.16 8.36
C ILE A 406 16.93 -18.59 8.42
N ALA A 407 17.23 -19.12 9.60
CA ALA A 407 17.73 -20.48 9.76
C ALA A 407 16.73 -21.54 9.26
N TYR A 408 15.42 -21.34 9.52
CA TYR A 408 14.38 -22.18 8.96
C TYR A 408 14.42 -22.18 7.44
N MET A 409 14.42 -21.01 6.79
CA MET A 409 14.46 -20.92 5.34
C MET A 409 15.75 -21.54 4.79
N ARG A 410 16.92 -21.26 5.38
CA ARG A 410 18.19 -21.88 4.95
C ARG A 410 18.16 -23.40 5.06
N SER A 411 17.49 -23.96 6.08
CA SER A 411 17.31 -25.42 6.21
C SER A 411 16.43 -26.05 5.11
N LYS A 412 15.74 -25.21 4.32
CA LYS A 412 14.88 -25.60 3.22
C LYS A 412 15.45 -25.21 1.84
N ALA A 413 16.72 -24.81 1.76
CA ALA A 413 17.36 -24.38 0.51
C ALA A 413 17.34 -25.45 -0.61
N ASP A 414 17.40 -26.74 -0.24
CA ASP A 414 17.31 -27.84 -1.22
C ASP A 414 15.88 -28.05 -1.76
N MET A 415 14.86 -27.54 -1.06
CA MET A 415 13.45 -27.63 -1.45
C MET A 415 12.98 -26.41 -2.24
N PHE A 416 13.42 -25.20 -1.84
CA PHE A 416 12.97 -23.95 -2.44
C PHE A 416 14.16 -23.14 -2.96
N LYS A 417 14.17 -22.89 -4.27
CA LYS A 417 15.22 -22.11 -4.92
C LYS A 417 15.27 -20.70 -4.33
N GLY A 418 16.48 -20.23 -3.99
CA GLY A 418 16.71 -18.88 -3.46
C GLY A 418 16.65 -18.81 -1.93
N TYR A 419 16.14 -19.84 -1.24
CA TYR A 419 16.12 -19.90 0.23
C TYR A 419 17.51 -19.99 0.85
N ASP A 420 18.59 -20.10 0.07
CA ASP A 420 19.98 -19.93 0.47
C ASP A 420 20.41 -18.46 0.57
N ARG A 421 19.71 -17.56 -0.12
CA ARG A 421 20.10 -16.15 -0.33
C ARG A 421 19.05 -15.14 0.11
N VAL A 422 17.76 -15.39 -0.11
CA VAL A 422 16.64 -14.51 0.27
C VAL A 422 15.78 -15.12 1.35
N TRP A 423 15.14 -14.28 2.17
CA TRP A 423 14.26 -14.70 3.26
C TRP A 423 13.08 -13.73 3.39
N GLY A 424 12.01 -14.14 4.09
CA GLY A 424 10.86 -13.28 4.32
C GLY A 424 9.50 -13.96 4.18
N LEU A 425 9.23 -14.97 5.01
CA LEU A 425 7.90 -15.56 5.09
C LEU A 425 6.96 -14.61 5.85
N THR A 426 6.01 -14.02 5.14
CA THR A 426 4.97 -13.19 5.72
C THR A 426 3.68 -13.27 4.93
N ALA A 427 2.59 -12.70 5.44
CA ALA A 427 1.30 -12.75 4.77
C ALA A 427 1.34 -11.94 3.48
N ALA A 428 0.94 -12.57 2.37
CA ALA A 428 0.99 -11.98 1.05
C ALA A 428 0.10 -12.78 0.07
N PRO A 429 -0.22 -12.22 -1.10
CA PRO A 429 -0.62 -13.01 -2.26
C PRO A 429 0.50 -13.99 -2.65
N GLY A 430 0.13 -15.22 -2.99
CA GLY A 430 1.00 -16.21 -3.61
C GLY A 430 0.31 -16.94 -4.77
N PRO A 431 0.93 -18.00 -5.32
CA PRO A 431 0.41 -18.70 -6.49
C PRO A 431 -1.01 -19.25 -6.33
N ASP A 432 -1.37 -19.64 -5.12
CA ASP A 432 -2.68 -20.24 -4.77
C ASP A 432 -3.62 -19.24 -4.08
N GLY A 433 -3.33 -17.94 -4.19
CA GLY A 433 -4.06 -16.87 -3.52
C GLY A 433 -3.36 -16.36 -2.26
N TYR A 434 -4.10 -15.64 -1.41
CA TYR A 434 -3.55 -15.05 -0.19
C TYR A 434 -3.33 -16.12 0.89
N ALA A 435 -2.16 -16.08 1.54
CA ALA A 435 -1.90 -16.89 2.72
C ALA A 435 -0.99 -16.15 3.73
N ALA A 436 -1.12 -16.50 5.00
CA ALA A 436 -0.22 -16.07 6.06
C ALA A 436 1.05 -16.94 6.09
N PHE A 437 1.91 -16.81 5.07
CA PHE A 437 3.12 -17.61 4.92
C PHE A 437 3.99 -17.49 6.17
N LYS A 438 4.45 -18.64 6.67
CA LYS A 438 5.25 -18.78 7.90
C LYS A 438 5.93 -20.14 7.95
N PRO A 439 6.97 -20.30 8.77
CA PRO A 439 7.60 -21.60 8.96
C PRO A 439 6.62 -22.71 9.33
N GLY A 440 6.67 -23.80 8.57
CA GLY A 440 5.82 -24.98 8.78
C GLY A 440 4.93 -25.29 7.57
N PRO A 441 3.71 -25.82 7.79
CA PRO A 441 2.85 -26.28 6.70
C PRO A 441 2.34 -25.18 5.75
N LEU A 442 2.47 -23.92 6.13
CA LEU A 442 2.09 -22.77 5.28
C LEU A 442 3.29 -22.20 4.52
N ASP A 443 4.46 -22.83 4.55
CA ASP A 443 5.57 -22.50 3.67
C ASP A 443 5.43 -23.29 2.36
N ASN A 444 5.19 -22.57 1.26
CA ASN A 444 5.10 -23.14 -0.09
C ASN A 444 6.20 -22.62 -1.03
N GLY A 445 7.24 -21.97 -0.51
CA GLY A 445 8.27 -21.32 -1.32
C GLY A 445 8.02 -19.84 -1.63
N THR A 446 6.84 -19.30 -1.28
CA THR A 446 6.53 -17.88 -1.54
C THR A 446 7.26 -16.97 -0.56
N ILE A 447 8.05 -16.04 -1.10
CA ILE A 447 8.76 -15.01 -0.34
C ILE A 447 8.10 -13.66 -0.60
N SER A 448 7.89 -12.89 0.46
CA SER A 448 7.46 -11.50 0.36
C SER A 448 8.64 -10.57 0.66
N PRO A 449 8.93 -9.59 -0.23
CA PRO A 449 10.03 -8.65 -0.03
C PRO A 449 9.81 -7.71 1.15
N LEU A 450 8.60 -7.61 1.69
CA LEU A 450 8.31 -6.76 2.85
C LEU A 450 9.25 -7.05 4.03
N MET A 451 9.46 -8.33 4.36
CA MET A 451 10.21 -8.69 5.56
C MET A 451 11.70 -8.36 5.47
N PRO A 452 12.47 -8.76 4.43
CA PRO A 452 13.88 -8.38 4.36
C PRO A 452 14.05 -6.86 4.32
N LEU A 453 13.11 -6.09 3.77
CA LEU A 453 13.16 -4.62 3.78
C LEU A 453 12.88 -4.04 5.18
N ALA A 454 11.79 -4.46 5.82
CA ALA A 454 11.36 -3.92 7.10
C ALA A 454 12.22 -4.41 8.29
N ALA A 455 12.85 -5.58 8.15
CA ALA A 455 13.68 -6.16 9.20
C ALA A 455 15.11 -5.61 9.24
N TYR A 456 15.44 -4.56 8.47
CA TYR A 456 16.77 -3.94 8.50
C TYR A 456 17.16 -3.49 9.92
N LEU A 457 16.17 -3.15 10.76
CA LEU A 457 16.35 -2.84 12.19
C LEU A 457 16.86 -4.06 13.01
N TYR A 458 16.46 -5.27 12.64
CA TYR A 458 16.68 -6.49 13.42
C TYR A 458 17.75 -7.42 12.82
N ALA A 459 17.93 -7.41 11.50
CA ALA A 459 18.84 -8.29 10.76
C ALA A 459 19.47 -7.54 9.56
N PRO A 460 20.23 -6.46 9.79
CA PRO A 460 20.70 -5.57 8.72
C PRO A 460 21.56 -6.27 7.67
N ALA A 461 22.42 -7.22 8.07
CA ALA A 461 23.29 -7.92 7.13
C ALA A 461 22.51 -8.86 6.20
N GLU A 462 21.55 -9.61 6.75
CA GLU A 462 20.71 -10.54 5.98
C GLU A 462 19.63 -9.81 5.18
N SER A 463 19.14 -8.68 5.69
CA SER A 463 18.30 -7.75 4.94
C SER A 463 19.06 -7.17 3.75
N GLN A 464 20.30 -6.69 3.96
CA GLN A 464 21.17 -6.21 2.89
C GLN A 464 21.37 -7.29 1.83
N GLN A 465 21.81 -8.48 2.23
CA GLN A 465 22.00 -9.62 1.32
C GLN A 465 20.75 -9.92 0.49
N ALA A 466 19.57 -9.90 1.11
CA ALA A 466 18.32 -10.20 0.42
C ALA A 466 17.93 -9.12 -0.61
N MET A 467 18.32 -7.86 -0.40
CA MET A 467 18.06 -6.77 -1.35
C MET A 467 18.95 -6.84 -2.59
N GLU A 468 20.14 -7.45 -2.52
CA GLU A 468 21.09 -7.51 -3.64
C GLU A 468 20.79 -8.62 -4.66
N VAL A 469 19.80 -9.47 -4.37
CA VAL A 469 19.39 -10.64 -5.17
C VAL A 469 18.13 -10.32 -5.94
#